data_AF-A0A7S0WWK3-F1
#
_entry.id   AF-A0A7S0WWK3-F1
#
_cell.length_a   1.000
_cell.length_b   1.000
_cell.length_c   1.000
_cell.angle_alpha   90.00
_cell.angle_beta   90.00
_cell.angle_gamma   90.00
#
_symmetry.space_group_name_H-M   'P 1'
#
loop_
_entity.id
_entity.type
_entity.pdbx_description
1 polymer ?
#
loop_
_entity_poly.entity_id
_entity_poly.type
_entity_poly.pdbx_seq_one_letter_code
_entity_poly.pdbx_strand_id
1 'polypeptide(L)'
;HRNTASRTRVACHLDLSLEAAGPRVFSGAAGRDIMERLFNIGVGYLEEGSSETRAYGKRLVWRLSQMTAATGDFARMMRRLSSEQKAKQVRVVLEAPNQPELPKAPSRASSRQQLWSSNSNRGTSRAGVSSAA
;
A
#
# COMPACT_ATOMS: atom_id res chain seq x y z
N HIS A 1 13.28 -6.84 1.62
CA HIS A 1 13.96 -6.69 2.92
C HIS A 1 13.79 -7.96 3.74
N ARG A 2 14.84 -8.46 4.43
CA ARG A 2 14.81 -9.76 5.15
C ARG A 2 13.86 -9.75 6.35
N ASN A 3 13.70 -8.60 7.01
CA ASN A 3 12.82 -8.45 8.16
C ASN A 3 11.34 -8.32 7.76
N THR A 4 10.52 -9.27 8.21
CA THR A 4 9.06 -9.30 8.01
C THR A 4 8.38 -8.06 8.55
N ALA A 5 8.78 -7.55 9.73
CA ALA A 5 8.17 -6.36 10.31
C ALA A 5 8.35 -5.11 9.43
N SER A 6 9.52 -4.96 8.80
CA SER A 6 9.76 -3.87 7.84
C SER A 6 8.85 -4.01 6.61
N ARG A 7 8.66 -5.23 6.09
CA ARG A 7 7.77 -5.47 4.94
C ARG A 7 6.31 -5.15 5.29
N THR A 8 5.85 -5.54 6.48
CA THR A 8 4.51 -5.20 6.98
C THR A 8 4.32 -3.70 7.11
N ARG A 9 5.31 -2.96 7.66
CA ARG A 9 5.27 -1.49 7.74
C ARG A 9 5.19 -0.83 6.36
N VAL A 10 5.96 -1.32 5.39
CA VAL A 10 5.90 -0.81 4.01
C VAL A 10 4.53 -1.11 3.39
N ALA A 11 4.01 -2.33 3.54
CA ALA A 11 2.70 -2.69 3.02
C ALA A 11 1.58 -1.81 3.61
N CYS A 12 1.64 -1.55 4.92
CA CYS A 12 0.74 -0.62 5.60
C CYS A 12 0.86 0.80 5.06
N HIS A 13 2.08 1.32 4.91
CA HIS A 13 2.30 2.68 4.40
C HIS A 13 1.80 2.84 2.96
N LEU A 14 2.00 1.84 2.10
CA LEU A 14 1.50 1.84 0.73
C LEU A 14 -0.03 1.83 0.69
N ASP A 15 -0.70 1.02 1.52
CA ASP A 15 -2.16 1.00 1.61
C ASP A 15 -2.71 2.36 2.07
N LEU A 16 -2.15 2.96 3.12
CA LEU A 16 -2.57 4.28 3.61
C LEU A 16 -2.30 5.40 2.59
N SER A 17 -1.18 5.31 1.88
CA SER A 17 -0.85 6.30 0.83
C SER A 17 -1.82 6.18 -0.35
N LEU A 18 -2.17 4.95 -0.75
CA LEU A 18 -3.15 4.71 -1.79
C LEU A 18 -4.58 5.07 -1.35
N GLU A 19 -4.88 4.97 -0.06
CA GLU A 19 -6.14 5.43 0.53
C GLU A 19 -6.32 6.93 0.42
N ALA A 20 -5.27 7.69 0.73
CA ALA A 20 -5.27 9.14 0.60
C ALA A 20 -5.21 9.59 -0.87
N ALA A 21 -4.65 8.76 -1.76
CA ALA A 21 -4.52 9.08 -3.17
C ALA A 21 -5.83 8.82 -3.95
N GLY A 22 -6.27 9.80 -4.74
CA GLY A 22 -7.39 9.63 -5.66
C GLY A 22 -6.97 8.96 -6.98
N PRO A 23 -7.94 8.53 -7.83
CA PRO A 23 -7.67 7.85 -9.11
C PRO A 23 -6.75 8.63 -10.07
N ARG A 24 -6.71 9.97 -9.93
CA ARG A 24 -5.89 10.86 -10.75
C ARG A 24 -4.38 10.64 -10.58
N VAL A 25 -3.93 10.00 -9.49
CA VAL A 25 -2.52 9.69 -9.25
C VAL A 25 -1.92 8.79 -10.34
N PHE A 26 -2.77 8.03 -11.03
CA PHE A 26 -2.36 7.13 -12.11
C PHE A 26 -2.55 7.70 -13.52
N SER A 27 -2.82 9.00 -13.63
CA SER A 27 -2.92 9.66 -14.93
C SER A 27 -1.55 9.79 -15.62
N GLY A 28 -1.54 9.64 -16.94
CA GLY A 28 -0.32 9.72 -17.75
C GLY A 28 0.56 8.46 -17.68
N ALA A 29 1.68 8.49 -18.42
CA ALA A 29 2.58 7.34 -18.55
C ALA A 29 3.25 6.97 -17.21
N ALA A 30 3.81 7.96 -16.50
CA ALA A 30 4.45 7.73 -15.21
C ALA A 30 3.48 7.17 -14.15
N GLY A 31 2.22 7.64 -14.16
CA GLY A 31 1.18 7.12 -13.27
C GLY A 31 0.87 5.65 -13.53
N ARG A 32 0.80 5.24 -14.80
CA ARG A 32 0.61 3.83 -15.18
C ARG A 32 1.79 2.96 -14.76
N ASP A 33 3.03 3.44 -14.89
CA ASP A 33 4.21 2.68 -14.45
C ASP A 33 4.19 2.44 -12.92
N ILE A 34 3.81 3.46 -12.15
CA ILE A 34 3.65 3.34 -10.70
C ILE A 34 2.54 2.35 -10.37
N MET A 35 1.41 2.40 -11.08
CA MET A 35 0.30 1.47 -10.92
C MET A 35 0.74 0.02 -11.17
N GLU A 36 1.46 -0.25 -12.25
CA GLU A 36 1.96 -1.61 -12.57
C GLU A 36 2.94 -2.10 -11.50
N ARG A 37 3.80 -1.22 -10.96
CA ARG A 37 4.68 -1.56 -9.83
C ARG A 37 3.90 -1.86 -8.55
N LEU A 38 2.92 -1.04 -8.20
CA LEU A 38 2.08 -1.25 -7.02
C LEU A 38 1.27 -2.54 -7.11
N PHE A 39 0.75 -2.85 -8.30
CA PHE A 39 0.06 -4.11 -8.56
C PHE A 39 0.99 -5.31 -8.30
N ASN A 40 2.19 -5.31 -8.89
CA ASN A 40 3.15 -6.38 -8.70
C ASN A 40 3.59 -6.54 -7.23
N ILE A 41 3.77 -5.42 -6.52
CA ILE A 41 4.07 -5.41 -5.07
C ILE A 41 2.90 -6.02 -4.28
N GLY A 42 1.66 -5.60 -4.56
CA GLY A 42 0.46 -6.08 -3.90
C GLY A 42 0.26 -7.58 -4.09
N VAL A 43 0.43 -8.07 -5.33
CA VAL A 43 0.39 -9.51 -5.65
C VAL A 43 1.50 -10.26 -4.90
N GLY A 44 2.72 -9.71 -4.84
CA GLY A 44 3.81 -10.30 -4.07
C GLY A 44 3.49 -10.43 -2.57
N TYR A 45 2.77 -9.46 -2.01
CA TYR A 45 2.34 -9.52 -0.61
C TYR A 45 1.29 -10.60 -0.33
N LEU A 46 0.55 -11.11 -1.34
CA LEU A 46 -0.42 -12.20 -1.15
C LEU A 46 0.25 -13.53 -0.78
N GLU A 47 1.52 -13.69 -1.11
CA GLU A 47 2.31 -14.90 -0.86
C GLU A 47 3.16 -14.81 0.43
N GLU A 48 3.11 -13.68 1.13
CA GLU A 48 3.88 -13.50 2.36
C GLU A 48 3.40 -14.42 3.49
N GLY A 49 4.35 -14.92 4.31
CA GLY A 49 4.02 -15.74 5.48
C GLY A 49 3.26 -14.98 6.57
N SER A 50 3.43 -13.64 6.63
CA SER A 50 2.72 -12.79 7.59
C SER A 50 1.27 -12.56 7.16
N SER A 51 0.32 -12.93 8.02
CA SER A 51 -1.11 -12.65 7.81
C SER A 51 -1.39 -11.14 7.72
N GLU A 52 -0.68 -10.32 8.49
CA GLU A 52 -0.81 -8.86 8.48
C GLU A 52 -0.36 -8.28 7.14
N THR A 53 0.80 -8.73 6.61
CA THR A 53 1.28 -8.29 5.29
C THR A 53 0.33 -8.71 4.17
N ARG A 54 -0.18 -9.95 4.23
CA ARG A 54 -1.17 -10.43 3.25
C ARG A 54 -2.45 -9.58 3.27
N ALA A 55 -2.93 -9.18 4.44
CA ALA A 55 -4.12 -8.33 4.54
C ALA A 55 -3.92 -6.97 3.85
N TYR A 56 -2.78 -6.31 4.08
CA TYR A 56 -2.43 -5.09 3.35
C TYR A 56 -2.29 -5.32 1.84
N GLY A 57 -1.70 -6.45 1.42
CA GLY A 57 -1.65 -6.84 0.01
C GLY A 57 -3.04 -6.96 -0.62
N LYS A 58 -3.97 -7.62 0.06
CA LYS A 58 -5.38 -7.73 -0.39
C LYS A 58 -6.04 -6.36 -0.51
N ARG A 59 -5.90 -5.48 0.50
CA ARG A 59 -6.45 -4.10 0.44
C ARG A 59 -5.87 -3.31 -0.72
N LEU A 60 -4.55 -3.41 -0.94
CA LEU A 60 -3.87 -2.71 -2.03
C LEU A 60 -4.41 -3.15 -3.40
N VAL A 61 -4.49 -4.46 -3.63
CA VAL A 61 -4.98 -5.03 -4.90
C VAL A 61 -6.45 -4.68 -5.14
N TRP A 62 -7.30 -4.80 -4.11
CA TRP A 62 -8.71 -4.42 -4.20
C TRP A 62 -8.87 -2.92 -4.50
N ARG A 63 -8.13 -2.05 -3.81
CA ARG A 63 -8.22 -0.60 -4.03
C ARG A 63 -7.76 -0.21 -5.43
N LEU A 64 -6.66 -0.82 -5.91
CA LEU A 64 -6.19 -0.64 -7.28
C LEU A 64 -7.25 -1.04 -8.30
N SER A 65 -7.99 -2.14 -8.09
CA SER A 65 -9.05 -2.53 -9.01
C SER A 65 -10.20 -1.52 -9.04
N GLN A 66 -10.59 -0.97 -7.89
CA GLN A 66 -11.61 0.08 -7.84
C GLN A 66 -11.16 1.36 -8.54
N MET A 67 -9.91 1.79 -8.31
CA MET A 67 -9.37 3.03 -8.90
C MET A 67 -9.19 2.95 -10.41
N THR A 68 -9.08 1.75 -10.97
CA THR A 68 -8.75 1.53 -12.38
C THR A 68 -9.88 0.85 -13.16
N ALA A 69 -11.02 0.58 -12.50
CA ALA A 69 -12.20 -0.07 -13.09
C ALA A 69 -12.67 0.63 -14.38
N ALA A 70 -12.69 1.97 -14.40
CA ALA A 70 -13.10 2.75 -15.56
C ALA A 70 -12.14 2.67 -16.75
N THR A 71 -10.87 2.36 -16.53
CA THR A 71 -9.82 2.39 -17.56
C THR A 71 -9.53 1.02 -18.17
N GLY A 72 -9.91 -0.07 -17.49
CA GLY A 72 -9.55 -1.44 -17.88
C GLY A 72 -8.07 -1.79 -17.69
N ASP A 73 -7.25 -0.88 -17.13
CA ASP A 73 -5.82 -1.12 -16.90
C ASP A 73 -5.60 -2.32 -15.96
N PHE A 74 -6.48 -2.53 -14.96
CA PHE A 74 -6.42 -3.71 -14.08
C PHE A 74 -6.51 -5.03 -14.84
N ALA A 75 -7.47 -5.15 -15.77
CA ALA A 75 -7.65 -6.34 -16.57
C ALA A 75 -6.44 -6.60 -17.50
N ARG A 76 -5.77 -5.53 -17.98
CA ARG A 76 -4.51 -5.64 -18.71
C ARG A 76 -3.40 -6.22 -17.82
N MET A 77 -3.24 -5.71 -16.60
CA MET A 77 -2.25 -6.22 -15.64
C MET A 77 -2.50 -7.69 -15.27
N MET A 78 -3.77 -8.06 -15.04
CA MET A 78 -4.16 -9.45 -14.75
C MET A 78 -3.77 -10.42 -15.86
N ARG A 79 -3.89 -10.03 -17.13
CA ARG A 79 -3.47 -10.87 -18.27
C ARG A 79 -1.95 -11.04 -18.38
N ARG A 80 -1.17 -10.13 -17.78
CA ARG A 80 0.30 -10.18 -17.78
C ARG A 80 0.86 -11.00 -16.62
N LEU A 81 0.03 -11.45 -15.68
CA LEU A 81 0.47 -12.35 -14.62
C LEU A 81 0.79 -13.72 -15.20
N SER A 82 2.06 -14.12 -15.13
CA SER A 82 2.52 -15.43 -15.60
C SER A 82 2.11 -16.60 -14.70
N SER A 83 1.82 -16.34 -13.43
CA SER A 83 1.43 -17.37 -12.45
C SER A 83 -0.09 -17.47 -12.33
N GLU A 84 -0.64 -18.62 -12.70
CA GLU A 84 -2.06 -18.92 -12.53
C GLU A 84 -2.48 -18.91 -11.05
N GLN A 85 -1.60 -19.36 -10.15
CA GLN A 85 -1.87 -19.34 -8.72
C GLN A 85 -2.02 -17.89 -8.19
N LYS A 86 -1.15 -16.98 -8.62
CA LYS A 86 -1.27 -15.54 -8.30
C LYS A 86 -2.57 -14.97 -8.86
N ALA A 87 -2.90 -15.30 -10.10
CA ALA A 87 -4.14 -14.85 -10.74
C ALA A 87 -5.38 -15.33 -9.97
N LYS A 88 -5.41 -16.59 -9.49
CA LYS A 88 -6.48 -17.12 -8.65
C LYS A 88 -6.61 -16.36 -7.33
N GLN A 89 -5.49 -16.10 -6.64
CA GLN A 89 -5.52 -15.32 -5.40
C GLN A 89 -6.04 -13.90 -5.60
N VAL A 90 -5.66 -13.24 -6.69
CA VAL A 90 -6.18 -11.91 -7.01
C VAL A 90 -7.69 -11.96 -7.30
N ARG A 91 -8.17 -12.95 -8.06
CA ARG A 91 -9.62 -13.12 -8.32
C ARG A 91 -10.42 -13.27 -7.03
N VAL A 92 -9.95 -14.08 -6.09
CA VAL A 92 -10.58 -14.22 -4.76
C VAL A 92 -10.65 -12.89 -4.02
N VAL A 93 -9.63 -12.03 -4.16
CA VAL A 93 -9.66 -10.68 -3.57
C VAL A 93 -10.69 -9.79 -4.24
N LEU A 94 -10.87 -9.91 -5.57
CA LEU A 94 -11.84 -9.11 -6.32
C LEU A 94 -13.30 -9.55 -6.13
N GLU A 95 -13.52 -10.83 -5.84
CA GLU A 95 -14.84 -11.39 -5.53
C GLU A 95 -15.36 -10.91 -4.15
N ALA A 96 -14.51 -10.32 -3.32
CA ALA A 96 -14.92 -9.76 -2.04
C ALA A 96 -15.84 -8.53 -2.26
N PRO A 97 -17.08 -8.54 -1.72
CA PRO A 97 -18.05 -7.46 -1.95
C PRO A 97 -17.63 -6.14 -1.27
N ASN A 98 -16.84 -6.24 -0.20
CA ASN A 98 -16.35 -5.11 0.58
C ASN A 98 -14.83 -5.11 0.60
N GLN A 99 -14.25 -3.95 0.93
CA GLN A 99 -12.82 -3.84 1.13
C GLN A 99 -12.34 -4.88 2.17
N PRO A 100 -11.25 -5.64 1.90
CA PRO A 100 -10.73 -6.62 2.84
C PRO A 100 -10.40 -5.99 4.20
N GLU A 101 -10.95 -6.57 5.27
CA GLU A 101 -10.68 -6.11 6.63
C GLU A 101 -9.23 -6.41 7.05
N LEU A 102 -8.63 -5.49 7.81
CA LEU A 102 -7.38 -5.78 8.50
C LEU A 102 -7.65 -6.74 9.67
N PRO A 103 -6.71 -7.65 9.99
CA PRO A 103 -6.84 -8.49 11.17
C PRO A 103 -7.02 -7.61 12.40
N LYS A 104 -8.10 -7.84 13.16
CA LYS A 104 -8.28 -7.16 14.45
C LYS A 104 -7.07 -7.47 15.32
N ALA A 105 -6.39 -6.43 15.79
CA ALA A 105 -5.28 -6.62 16.71
C ALA A 105 -5.78 -7.46 17.90
N PRO A 106 -5.02 -8.47 18.37
CA PRO A 106 -5.38 -9.17 19.60
C PRO A 106 -5.57 -8.10 20.68
N SER A 107 -6.71 -8.15 21.37
CA SER A 107 -7.13 -7.22 22.41
C SER A 107 -6.10 -7.19 23.55
N ARG A 108 -5.05 -6.39 23.37
CA ARG A 108 -4.05 -5.95 24.34
C ARG A 108 -3.10 -5.00 23.61
N ALA A 109 -3.11 -3.74 24.05
CA ALA A 109 -2.37 -2.61 23.52
C ALA A 109 -3.03 -1.85 22.34
N SER A 110 -4.02 -1.04 22.72
CA SER A 110 -4.20 0.29 22.15
C SER A 110 -2.86 1.06 22.22
N SER A 111 -2.02 0.91 21.18
CA SER A 111 -0.76 1.68 21.03
C SER A 111 -0.30 1.82 19.58
N ARG A 112 -0.88 1.09 18.61
CA ARG A 112 -0.36 1.06 17.23
C ARG A 112 -0.81 2.22 16.34
N GLN A 113 -1.91 2.89 16.66
CA GLN A 113 -2.35 4.09 15.91
C GLN A 113 -1.63 5.37 16.32
N GLN A 114 -0.89 5.39 17.44
CA GLN A 114 -0.23 6.61 17.94
C GLN A 114 1.24 6.77 17.49
N LEU A 115 1.86 5.74 16.89
CA LEU A 115 3.29 5.79 16.57
C LEU A 115 3.65 6.66 15.34
N TRP A 116 2.66 7.24 14.66
CA TRP A 116 2.88 8.14 13.51
C TRP A 116 2.38 9.57 13.73
N SER A 117 1.74 9.88 14.87
CA SER A 117 1.42 11.26 15.26
C SER A 117 2.64 12.05 15.76
N SER A 118 3.83 11.45 15.81
CA SER A 118 5.05 12.07 16.34
C SER A 118 6.22 11.98 15.35
N ASN A 119 6.16 12.68 14.21
CA ASN A 119 7.40 13.11 13.54
C ASN A 119 7.27 14.30 12.55
N SER A 120 6.20 15.10 12.57
CA SER A 120 6.02 16.22 11.64
C SER A 120 6.47 17.58 12.18
N ASN A 121 7.27 17.65 13.25
CA ASN A 121 7.74 18.93 13.76
C ASN A 121 9.22 18.91 14.17
N ARG A 122 10.12 18.99 13.19
CA ARG A 122 11.48 19.55 13.35
C ARG A 122 12.09 19.83 11.98
N GLY A 123 11.83 21.02 11.46
CA GLY A 123 12.54 21.52 10.29
C GLY A 123 12.12 22.92 9.87
N THR A 124 12.58 23.94 10.62
CA THR A 124 13.08 25.28 10.22
C THR A 124 13.53 25.94 11.54
N SER A 125 14.71 26.53 11.75
CA SER A 125 15.60 27.27 10.87
C SER A 125 17.05 27.14 11.33
N ARG A 126 17.96 27.22 10.37
CA ARG A 126 19.42 27.26 10.53
C ARG A 126 19.91 28.66 10.15
N ALA A 127 20.96 29.11 10.85
CA ALA A 127 21.95 30.15 10.52
C ALA A 127 21.62 31.64 10.83
N GLY A 128 22.58 32.30 11.51
CA GLY A 128 22.60 33.75 11.67
C GLY A 128 23.59 34.33 12.69
N VAL A 129 24.88 33.97 12.59
CA VAL A 129 26.11 34.78 12.84
C VAL A 129 26.11 36.04 13.77
N SER A 130 27.03 35.98 14.74
CA SER A 130 27.96 37.00 15.30
C SER A 130 27.70 38.52 15.31
N SER A 131 27.90 39.11 16.50
CA SER A 131 28.87 40.19 16.84
C SER A 131 28.32 41.49 17.43
N ALA A 132 28.95 41.87 18.56
CA ALA A 132 29.26 43.21 19.10
C ALA A 132 28.15 44.28 19.28
N ALA A 133 27.92 44.65 20.54
CA ALA A 133 28.34 45.95 21.11
C ALA A 133 28.35 45.84 22.65
#